data_AF-A0A8H6U9U4-F1
#
_entry.id   AF-A0A8H6U9U4-F1
#
_cell.length_a   1.000
_cell.length_b   1.000
_cell.length_c   1.000
_cell.angle_alpha   90.00
_cell.angle_beta   90.00
_cell.angle_gamma   90.00
#
_symmetry.space_group_name_H-M   'P 1'
#
loop_
_entity.id
_entity.type
_entity.pdbx_description
1 polymer ?
#
loop_
_entity_poly.entity_id
_entity_poly.type
_entity_poly.pdbx_seq_one_letter_code
_entity_poly.pdbx_strand_id
1 'polypeptide(L)'
;MERDGLRDTQFVKSSPEDRQRAESLGWEGKLLDFRDTRYRARADHKITVAKGVEFCFGKEGAVESLVKAPSTLEPGKDKVTGIRSDDGALHDADTVVVAVLPELSYHLESSAGSVATFKIDIKQTDLRDKFTPPVKLLTGIY
;
A
#
# COMPACT_ATOMS: atom_id res chain seq x y z
N MET A 1 13.46 37.87 8.02
CA MET A 1 13.92 36.47 8.05
C MET A 1 12.96 35.71 7.15
N GLU A 2 13.33 35.51 5.87
CA GLU A 2 12.57 34.63 4.98
C GLU A 2 12.63 33.21 5.54
N ARG A 3 11.48 32.55 5.64
CA ARG A 3 11.42 31.17 6.07
C ARG A 3 11.74 30.28 4.87
N ASP A 4 12.87 29.59 4.91
CA ASP A 4 13.18 28.50 3.97
C ASP A 4 12.04 27.48 3.98
N GLY A 5 11.21 27.52 2.94
CA GLY A 5 10.15 26.56 2.76
C GLY A 5 10.73 25.23 2.28
N LEU A 6 10.13 24.11 2.69
CA LEU A 6 10.45 22.77 2.16
C LEU A 6 10.05 22.58 0.69
N ARG A 7 9.81 23.66 -0.07
CA ARG A 7 9.38 23.58 -1.47
C ARG A 7 10.46 22.94 -2.33
N ASP A 8 11.72 23.24 -2.04
CA ASP A 8 12.87 22.74 -2.79
C ASP A 8 13.13 21.25 -2.56
N THR A 9 12.62 20.71 -1.46
CA THR A 9 12.67 19.26 -1.14
C THR A 9 11.42 18.50 -1.60
N GLN A 10 10.42 19.20 -2.13
CA GLN A 10 9.16 18.62 -2.61
C GLN A 10 9.09 18.62 -4.14
N PHE A 11 8.54 17.53 -4.69
CA PHE A 11 8.28 17.37 -6.11
C PHE A 11 6.83 17.00 -6.35
N VAL A 12 6.18 17.76 -7.22
CA VAL A 12 4.79 17.58 -7.62
C VAL A 12 4.78 17.15 -9.08
N LYS A 13 4.49 15.88 -9.37
CA LYS A 13 4.54 15.33 -10.74
C LYS A 13 3.67 16.09 -11.75
N SER A 14 2.58 16.73 -11.32
CA SER A 14 1.73 17.55 -12.20
C SER A 14 2.37 18.88 -12.60
N SER A 15 3.34 19.41 -11.83
CA SER A 15 4.11 20.61 -12.17
C SER A 15 5.16 20.27 -13.24
N PRO A 16 5.16 20.98 -14.40
CA PRO A 16 6.24 20.88 -15.38
C PRO A 16 7.61 21.27 -14.81
N GLU A 17 7.64 22.26 -13.93
CA GLU A 17 8.86 22.78 -13.30
C GLU A 17 9.51 21.73 -12.39
N ASP A 18 8.71 20.99 -11.63
CA ASP A 18 9.19 19.92 -10.77
C ASP A 18 9.64 18.69 -11.57
N ARG A 19 9.01 18.42 -12.71
CA ARG A 19 9.46 17.36 -13.62
C ARG A 19 10.84 17.66 -14.19
N GLN A 20 11.06 18.89 -14.64
CA GLN A 20 12.38 19.33 -15.13
C GLN A 20 13.43 19.32 -14.02
N ARG A 21 13.08 19.78 -12.81
CA ARG A 21 13.97 19.68 -11.65
C ARG A 21 14.32 18.22 -11.33
N ALA A 22 13.32 17.33 -11.29
CA ALA A 22 13.56 15.92 -11.01
C ALA A 22 14.45 15.26 -12.07
N GLU A 23 14.24 15.59 -13.35
CA GLU A 23 15.08 15.14 -14.46
C GLU A 23 16.53 15.62 -14.30
N SER A 24 16.73 16.91 -14.01
CA SER A 24 18.08 17.48 -13.78
C SER A 24 18.82 16.87 -12.59
N LEU A 25 18.08 16.34 -11.61
CA LEU A 25 18.62 15.70 -10.40
C LEU A 25 18.67 14.17 -10.51
N GLY A 26 18.28 13.59 -11.65
CA GLY A 26 18.22 12.13 -11.85
C GLY A 26 17.14 11.42 -11.01
N TRP A 27 16.12 12.14 -10.56
CA TRP A 27 15.02 11.66 -9.72
C TRP A 27 13.72 11.42 -10.50
N GLU A 28 13.74 11.55 -11.83
CA GLU A 28 12.56 11.35 -12.69
C GLU A 28 11.85 10.01 -12.40
N GLY A 29 12.60 8.90 -12.30
CA GLY A 29 12.06 7.58 -11.99
C GLY A 29 11.47 7.43 -10.58
N LYS A 30 11.70 8.41 -9.69
CA LYS A 30 11.13 8.47 -8.33
C LYS A 30 9.85 9.31 -8.26
N LEU A 31 9.46 9.99 -9.35
CA LEU A 31 8.18 10.70 -9.42
C LEU A 31 7.02 9.71 -9.53
N LEU A 32 6.44 9.39 -8.38
CA LEU A 32 5.32 8.46 -8.26
C LEU A 32 4.12 8.94 -9.07
N ASP A 33 3.59 8.06 -9.92
CA ASP A 33 2.34 8.29 -10.65
C ASP A 33 1.15 7.85 -9.81
N PHE A 34 0.61 8.76 -9.01
CA PHE A 34 -0.63 8.49 -8.29
C PHE A 34 -1.88 8.67 -9.16
N ARG A 35 -1.78 8.77 -10.51
CA ARG A 35 -2.96 8.68 -11.38
C ARG A 35 -3.65 7.32 -11.33
N ASP A 36 -3.12 6.41 -10.54
CA ASP A 36 -3.78 5.18 -10.27
C ASP A 36 -5.01 5.37 -9.37
N THR A 37 -6.17 5.43 -10.01
CA THR A 37 -7.49 5.35 -9.38
C THR A 37 -7.71 4.04 -8.60
N ARG A 38 -6.74 3.11 -8.60
CA ARG A 38 -6.73 1.87 -7.82
C ARG A 38 -6.55 2.05 -6.31
N TYR A 39 -6.26 3.25 -5.79
CA TYR A 39 -6.35 3.53 -4.34
C TYR A 39 -7.78 3.82 -3.86
N ARG A 40 -8.75 3.01 -4.31
CA ARG A 40 -10.03 2.81 -3.60
C ARG A 40 -10.00 1.44 -2.94
N ALA A 41 -9.25 1.29 -1.86
CA ALA A 41 -9.21 0.06 -1.04
C ALA A 41 -10.60 -0.39 -0.52
N ARG A 42 -11.65 0.44 -0.64
CA ARG A 42 -13.04 0.08 -0.34
C ARG A 42 -13.79 -0.58 -1.52
N ALA A 43 -13.31 -0.44 -2.75
CA ALA A 43 -13.94 -1.06 -3.92
C ALA A 43 -13.64 -2.56 -4.03
N ASP A 44 -12.49 -3.01 -3.52
CA ASP A 44 -12.00 -4.37 -3.77
C ASP A 44 -12.71 -5.43 -2.92
N HIS A 45 -13.07 -5.14 -1.67
CA HIS A 45 -13.70 -6.15 -0.80
C HIS A 45 -15.05 -6.64 -1.35
N LYS A 46 -15.96 -5.72 -1.73
CA LYS A 46 -17.28 -6.09 -2.25
C LYS A 46 -17.20 -6.87 -3.57
N ILE A 47 -16.30 -6.46 -4.46
CA ILE A 47 -16.09 -7.15 -5.75
C ILE A 47 -15.54 -8.55 -5.51
N THR A 48 -14.65 -8.72 -4.54
CA THR A 48 -13.99 -10.00 -4.25
C THR A 48 -14.94 -10.97 -3.55
N VAL A 49 -15.75 -10.49 -2.59
CA VAL A 49 -16.85 -11.28 -1.99
C VAL A 49 -17.88 -11.69 -3.04
N ALA A 50 -18.23 -10.81 -3.98
CA ALA A 50 -19.16 -11.14 -5.07
C ALA A 50 -18.63 -12.26 -6.01
N LYS A 51 -17.32 -12.51 -6.01
CA LYS A 51 -16.69 -13.63 -6.72
C LYS A 51 -16.59 -14.90 -5.86
N GLY A 52 -17.16 -14.91 -4.66
CA GLY A 52 -17.19 -16.06 -3.76
C GLY A 52 -15.97 -16.17 -2.85
N VAL A 53 -15.13 -15.13 -2.73
CA VAL A 53 -14.01 -15.15 -1.80
C VAL A 53 -14.51 -14.90 -0.38
N GLU A 54 -14.16 -15.81 0.51
CA GLU A 54 -14.39 -15.69 1.94
C GLU A 54 -13.25 -14.92 2.61
N PHE A 55 -13.60 -14.03 3.55
CA PHE A 55 -12.63 -13.27 4.32
C PHE A 55 -12.82 -13.58 5.80
N CYS A 56 -11.77 -14.12 6.44
CA CYS A 56 -11.70 -14.31 7.89
C CYS A 56 -10.92 -13.13 8.50
N PHE A 57 -11.51 -12.43 9.47
CA PHE A 57 -10.91 -11.23 10.09
C PHE A 57 -10.80 -11.40 11.61
N GLY A 58 -9.91 -10.65 12.26
CA GLY A 58 -9.72 -10.76 13.71
C GLY A 58 -8.93 -12.02 14.07
N LYS A 59 -9.20 -12.62 15.23
CA LYS A 59 -8.42 -13.77 15.73
C LYS A 59 -8.55 -15.02 14.84
N GLU A 60 -9.75 -15.26 14.32
CA GLU A 60 -10.05 -16.33 13.36
C GLU A 60 -9.33 -16.17 12.00
N GLY A 61 -8.85 -14.96 11.68
CA GLY A 61 -8.05 -14.68 10.48
C GLY A 61 -6.58 -14.39 10.75
N ALA A 62 -6.16 -14.36 12.01
CA ALA A 62 -4.77 -14.14 12.39
C ALA A 62 -4.00 -15.45 12.24
N VAL A 63 -3.00 -15.47 11.36
CA VAL A 63 -2.22 -16.67 11.06
C VAL A 63 -1.17 -16.89 12.14
N GLU A 64 -1.25 -18.02 12.83
CA GLU A 64 -0.27 -18.46 13.82
C GLU A 64 0.91 -19.17 13.13
N SER A 65 0.62 -20.16 12.27
CA SER A 65 1.65 -20.98 11.64
C SER A 65 1.21 -21.61 10.32
N LEU A 66 2.19 -22.01 9.49
CA LEU A 66 1.97 -22.78 8.27
C LEU A 66 1.89 -24.27 8.60
N VAL A 67 0.88 -24.95 8.04
CA VAL A 67 0.75 -26.41 8.14
C VAL A 67 1.59 -27.06 7.05
N LYS A 68 2.44 -28.02 7.43
CA LYS A 68 3.41 -28.68 6.54
C LYS A 68 3.23 -30.19 6.57
N ALA A 69 3.39 -30.81 5.40
CA ALA A 69 3.40 -32.25 5.23
C ALA A 69 4.54 -32.66 4.26
N PRO A 70 5.04 -33.90 4.30
CA PRO A 70 6.06 -34.37 3.36
C PRO A 70 5.61 -34.16 1.91
N SER A 71 6.49 -33.57 1.10
CA SER A 71 6.20 -33.35 -0.32
C SER A 71 6.22 -34.68 -1.08
N THR A 72 5.17 -34.92 -1.85
CA THR A 72 5.10 -36.06 -2.78
C THR A 72 5.87 -35.81 -4.07
N LEU A 73 6.20 -34.54 -4.37
CA LEU A 73 6.90 -34.12 -5.60
C LEU A 73 8.41 -33.99 -5.38
N GLU A 74 8.83 -33.62 -4.17
CA GLU A 74 10.23 -33.39 -3.82
C GLU A 74 10.60 -34.19 -2.57
N PRO A 75 11.19 -35.39 -2.71
CA PRO A 75 11.58 -36.23 -1.58
C PRO A 75 12.51 -35.51 -0.61
N GLY A 76 12.20 -35.59 0.69
CA GLY A 76 13.00 -34.95 1.75
C GLY A 76 12.70 -33.47 1.97
N LYS A 77 11.72 -32.89 1.26
CA LYS A 77 11.20 -31.54 1.52
C LYS A 77 9.78 -31.57 2.05
N ASP A 78 9.42 -30.54 2.80
CA ASP A 78 8.06 -30.30 3.23
C ASP A 78 7.31 -29.43 2.21
N LYS A 79 6.02 -29.71 2.03
CA LYS A 79 5.06 -28.88 1.31
C LYS A 79 4.11 -28.23 2.31
N VAL A 80 3.82 -26.95 2.12
CA VAL A 80 2.76 -26.25 2.87
C VAL A 80 1.40 -26.71 2.34
N THR A 81 0.53 -27.16 3.23
CA THR A 81 -0.81 -27.71 2.91
C THR A 81 -1.94 -26.92 3.54
N GLY A 82 -1.63 -25.81 4.22
CA GLY A 82 -2.63 -25.00 4.89
C GLY A 82 -2.04 -24.01 5.88
N ILE A 83 -2.92 -23.41 6.68
CA ILE A 83 -2.57 -22.48 7.75
C ILE A 83 -3.30 -22.86 9.04
N ARG A 84 -2.70 -22.51 10.17
CA ARG A 84 -3.34 -22.53 11.48
C ARG A 84 -3.56 -21.09 11.93
N SER A 85 -4.77 -20.81 12.39
CA SER A 85 -5.15 -19.51 12.94
C SER A 85 -4.92 -19.44 14.45
N ASP A 86 -4.84 -18.24 15.02
CA ASP A 86 -4.59 -17.98 16.46
C ASP A 86 -5.67 -18.56 17.38
N ASP A 87 -6.86 -18.83 16.86
CA ASP A 87 -7.94 -19.52 17.58
C ASP A 87 -7.79 -21.06 17.58
N GLY A 88 -6.74 -21.57 16.94
CA GLY A 88 -6.44 -22.99 16.79
C GLY A 88 -7.11 -23.66 15.59
N ALA A 89 -7.89 -22.92 14.78
CA ALA A 89 -8.53 -23.47 13.58
C ALA A 89 -7.49 -23.88 12.52
N LEU A 90 -7.76 -25.00 11.84
CA LEU A 90 -6.96 -25.50 10.72
C LEU A 90 -7.70 -25.25 9.41
N HIS A 91 -7.00 -24.61 8.46
CA HIS A 91 -7.52 -24.32 7.13
C HIS A 91 -6.64 -25.02 6.10
N ASP A 92 -7.13 -26.13 5.55
CA ASP A 92 -6.46 -26.88 4.49
C ASP A 92 -6.58 -26.17 3.13
N ALA A 93 -5.50 -26.17 2.36
CA ALA A 93 -5.46 -25.58 1.04
C ALA A 93 -4.42 -26.28 0.14
N ASP A 94 -4.73 -26.39 -1.15
CA ASP A 94 -3.77 -26.94 -2.13
C ASP A 94 -2.54 -26.04 -2.32
N THR A 95 -2.75 -24.72 -2.20
CA THR A 95 -1.75 -23.66 -2.35
C THR A 95 -2.03 -22.56 -1.33
N VAL A 96 -1.00 -22.18 -0.58
CA VAL A 96 -1.03 -21.04 0.33
C VAL A 96 -0.23 -19.90 -0.29
N VAL A 97 -0.89 -18.77 -0.51
CA VAL A 97 -0.25 -17.55 -1.03
C VAL A 97 -0.03 -16.61 0.14
N VAL A 98 1.22 -16.22 0.36
CA VAL A 98 1.60 -15.34 1.46
C VAL A 98 2.13 -14.04 0.88
N ALA A 99 1.45 -12.93 1.18
CA ALA A 99 1.88 -11.60 0.76
C ALA A 99 3.00 -11.02 1.64
N VAL A 100 3.18 -11.55 2.86
CA VAL A 100 4.24 -11.16 3.81
C VAL A 100 4.70 -12.42 4.57
N LEU A 101 5.91 -12.92 4.26
CA LEU A 101 6.39 -14.19 4.79
C LEU A 101 7.37 -13.95 5.97
N PRO A 102 7.06 -14.39 7.19
CA PRO A 102 7.94 -14.21 8.35
C PRO A 102 9.32 -14.85 8.17
N GLU A 103 9.40 -15.98 7.45
CA GLU A 103 10.66 -16.69 7.19
C GLU A 103 11.58 -15.92 6.23
N LEU A 104 11.08 -14.89 5.55
CA LEU A 104 11.88 -13.94 4.78
C LEU A 104 12.25 -12.67 5.57
N SER A 105 12.05 -12.64 6.89
CA SER A 105 12.38 -11.49 7.75
C SER A 105 13.84 -11.01 7.62
N TYR A 106 14.78 -11.90 7.29
CA TYR A 106 16.17 -11.51 7.02
C TYR A 106 16.38 -10.80 5.67
N HIS A 107 15.42 -10.92 4.76
CA HIS A 107 15.41 -10.28 3.44
C HIS A 107 14.43 -9.11 3.35
N LEU A 108 13.58 -8.91 4.36
CA LEU A 108 12.59 -7.86 4.43
C LEU A 108 12.91 -6.91 5.58
N GLU A 109 13.29 -5.69 5.25
CA GLU A 109 13.39 -4.62 6.24
C GLU A 109 12.03 -3.95 6.40
N SER A 110 11.42 -4.07 7.58
CA SER A 110 10.23 -3.29 7.93
C SER A 110 10.66 -1.86 8.27
N SER A 111 10.28 -0.89 7.44
CA SER A 111 10.42 0.52 7.76
C SER A 111 9.10 1.09 8.29
N ALA A 112 9.16 1.75 9.45
CA ALA A 112 8.03 2.47 10.01
C ALA A 112 8.15 3.96 9.68
N GLY A 113 7.04 4.56 9.21
CA GLY A 113 6.93 5.99 8.95
C GLY A 113 5.91 6.65 9.88
N SER A 114 6.05 7.95 10.10
CA SER A 114 5.04 8.74 10.81
C SER A 114 4.25 9.61 9.82
N VAL A 115 2.94 9.65 10.00
CA VAL A 115 2.04 10.54 9.26
C VAL A 115 1.31 11.43 10.25
N ALA A 116 1.43 12.74 10.07
CA ALA A 116 0.63 13.72 10.80
C ALA A 116 -0.44 14.29 9.87
N THR A 117 -1.66 14.42 10.38
CA THR A 117 -2.76 15.08 9.66
C THR A 117 -3.09 16.40 10.34
N PHE A 118 -3.16 17.46 9.54
CA PHE A 118 -3.55 18.79 10.02
C PHE A 118 -4.87 19.18 9.35
N LYS A 119 -5.81 19.67 10.16
CA LYS A 119 -7.03 20.29 9.63
C LYS A 119 -6.74 21.76 9.36
N ILE A 120 -6.80 22.17 8.10
CA ILE A 120 -6.71 23.57 7.70
C ILE A 120 -8.12 24.14 7.66
N ASP A 121 -8.35 25.25 8.37
CA ASP A 121 -9.66 25.92 8.36
C ASP A 121 -10.02 26.36 6.94
N ILE A 122 -11.32 26.38 6.62
CA ILE A 122 -11.78 26.79 5.29
C ILE A 122 -11.48 28.25 4.97
N LYS A 123 -11.33 29.09 5.99
CA LYS A 123 -11.03 30.52 5.85
C LYS A 123 -9.54 30.80 5.62
N GLN A 124 -8.66 29.83 5.88
CA GLN A 124 -7.21 29.98 5.69
C GLN A 124 -6.83 29.63 4.24
N THR A 125 -7.29 30.46 3.29
CA THR A 125 -7.16 30.23 1.85
C THR A 125 -5.71 30.14 1.39
N ASP A 126 -4.82 30.94 1.99
CA ASP A 126 -3.38 30.94 1.74
C ASP A 126 -2.71 29.59 2.06
N LEU A 127 -3.03 28.99 3.21
CA LEU A 127 -2.51 27.68 3.60
C LEU A 127 -3.13 26.57 2.76
N ARG A 128 -4.42 26.69 2.41
CA ARG A 128 -5.09 25.72 1.54
C ARG A 128 -4.47 25.74 0.15
N ASP A 129 -4.21 26.89 -0.43
CA ASP A 129 -3.58 27.01 -1.75
C ASP A 129 -2.16 26.42 -1.75
N LYS A 130 -1.43 26.59 -0.63
CA LYS A 130 -0.07 26.05 -0.48
C LYS A 130 -0.03 24.53 -0.31
N PHE A 131 -0.96 23.95 0.44
CA PHE A 131 -0.87 22.53 0.86
C PHE A 131 -1.93 21.62 0.22
N THR A 132 -2.90 22.17 -0.49
CA THR A 132 -3.86 21.39 -1.27
C THR A 132 -3.29 21.21 -2.68
N PRO A 133 -3.12 19.97 -3.17
CA PRO A 133 -2.72 19.77 -4.55
C PRO A 133 -3.72 20.45 -5.49
N PRO A 134 -3.28 21.04 -6.62
CA PRO A 134 -4.18 21.69 -7.56
C PRO A 134 -5.22 20.67 -8.03
N VAL A 135 -6.47 20.89 -7.62
CA VAL A 135 -7.61 20.13 -8.14
C VAL A 135 -7.79 20.59 -9.58
N LYS A 136 -7.28 19.81 -10.54
CA LYS A 136 -7.80 19.89 -11.91
C LYS A 136 -9.25 19.41 -11.85
N LEU A 137 -10.16 20.34 -11.62
CA LEU A 137 -11.56 20.15 -11.95
C LEU A 137 -11.59 19.80 -13.44
N LEU A 138 -11.89 18.55 -13.76
CA LEU A 138 -12.37 18.18 -15.08
C LEU A 138 -13.76 18.81 -15.22
N THR A 139 -13.81 20.10 -15.52
CA THR A 139 -15.01 20.74 -16.08
C THR A 139 -15.14 20.25 -17.51
N GLY A 140 -15.91 19.19 -17.69
CA GLY A 140 -16.08 18.56 -19.00
C GLY A 140 -17.04 17.39 -19.02
N ILE A 141 -18.21 17.54 -18.37
CA ILE A 141 -19.41 16.78 -18.72
C ILE A 141 -20.59 17.76 -18.63
N TYR A 142 -20.91 18.40 -19.76
CA TYR A 142 -22.26 18.78 -20.12
C TYR A 142 -22.62 17.97 -21.36
#